data_AF-A0A560CCF2-F1
#
_entry.id   AF-A0A560CCF2-F1
#
_cell.length_a   1.000
_cell.length_b   1.000
_cell.length_c   1.000
_cell.angle_alpha   90.00
_cell.angle_beta   90.00
_cell.angle_gamma   90.00
#
_symmetry.space_group_name_H-M   'P 1'
#
loop_
_entity.id
_entity.type
_entity.pdbx_description
1 polymer ?
#
loop_
_entity_poly.entity_id
_entity_poly.type
_entity_poly.pdbx_seq_one_letter_code
_entity_poly.pdbx_strand_id
1 'polypeptide(L)' 'MQDTLKLPAWGPEDLKAWRGRLKLKQEEAAALLGISRRAYGSREQPGATISRETVMACLYIEQQRKEVA' A
#
# COMPACT_ATOMS: atom_id res chain seq x y z
N MET A 1 11.36 -5.98 26.11
CA MET A 1 11.67 -6.60 24.80
C MET A 1 11.40 -5.54 23.75
N GLN A 2 12.41 -5.10 22.99
CA GLN A 2 12.17 -4.22 21.85
C GLN A 2 11.68 -5.09 20.69
N ASP A 3 10.37 -5.22 20.55
CA ASP A 3 9.79 -5.78 19.33
C ASP A 3 10.13 -4.82 18.19
N THR A 4 11.19 -5.16 17.44
CA THR A 4 11.55 -4.38 16.27
C THR A 4 10.52 -4.72 15.20
N LEU A 5 9.56 -3.84 14.98
CA LEU A 5 8.58 -3.95 13.89
C LEU A 5 9.31 -4.10 12.55
N LYS A 6 9.50 -5.35 12.12
CA LYS A 6 10.01 -5.69 10.80
C LYS A 6 8.87 -5.56 9.81
N LEU A 7 8.86 -4.46 9.08
CA LEU A 7 7.90 -4.29 7.98
C LEU A 7 8.33 -5.16 6.81
N PRO A 8 7.37 -5.76 6.07
CA PRO A 8 7.68 -6.49 4.86
C PRO A 8 8.27 -5.51 3.83
N ALA A 9 9.33 -5.95 3.13
CA ALA A 9 9.83 -5.24 1.98
C ALA A 9 8.86 -5.47 0.81
N TRP A 10 8.09 -4.44 0.43
CA TRP A 10 7.16 -4.53 -0.68
C TRP A 10 7.79 -4.10 -2.00
N GLY A 11 7.48 -4.85 -3.04
CA GLY A 11 7.64 -4.45 -4.43
C GLY A 11 6.33 -3.95 -5.07
N PRO A 12 6.40 -3.58 -6.35
CA PRO A 12 5.24 -3.13 -7.13
C PRO A 12 4.09 -4.14 -7.17
N GLU A 13 4.41 -5.43 -7.26
CA GLU A 13 3.42 -6.50 -7.30
C GLU A 13 2.69 -6.67 -5.96
N ASP A 14 3.37 -6.44 -4.83
CA ASP A 14 2.73 -6.47 -3.51
C ASP A 14 1.72 -5.34 -3.35
N LEU A 15 2.08 -4.14 -3.82
CA LEU A 15 1.18 -2.98 -3.82
C LEU A 15 -0.05 -3.23 -4.70
N LYS A 16 0.15 -3.82 -5.88
CA LYS A 16 -0.92 -4.19 -6.81
C LYS A 16 -1.81 -5.28 -6.23
N ALA A 17 -1.23 -6.27 -5.55
CA ALA A 17 -1.96 -7.33 -4.86
C ALA A 17 -2.79 -6.78 -3.69
N TRP A 18 -2.23 -5.89 -2.88
CA TRP A 18 -2.97 -5.18 -1.83
C TRP A 18 -4.18 -4.43 -2.40
N ARG A 19 -3.97 -3.67 -3.48
CA ARG A 19 -5.05 -2.96 -4.15
C ARG A 19 -6.13 -3.92 -4.67
N GLY A 20 -5.71 -5.04 -5.25
CA GLY A 20 -6.60 -6.10 -5.74
C GLY A 20 -7.44 -6.74 -4.63
N ARG A 21 -6.85 -7.05 -3.47
CA ARG A 21 -7.56 -7.59 -2.30
C ARG A 21 -8.65 -6.63 -1.81
N LEU A 22 -8.36 -5.33 -1.82
CA LEU A 22 -9.31 -4.29 -1.42
C LEU A 22 -10.29 -3.87 -2.54
N LYS A 23 -10.19 -4.48 -3.73
CA LYS A 23 -10.99 -4.18 -4.93
C LYS A 23 -10.97 -2.68 -5.31
N LEU A 24 -9.82 -2.04 -5.13
CA LEU A 24 -9.66 -0.61 -5.41
C LEU A 24 -9.16 -0.35 -6.84
N LYS A 25 -9.62 0.75 -7.43
CA LYS A 25 -8.99 1.37 -8.60
C LYS A 25 -7.73 2.13 -8.18
N GLN A 26 -6.82 2.38 -9.12
CA GLN A 26 -5.59 3.14 -8.83
C GLN A 26 -5.88 4.55 -8.26
N GLU A 27 -6.94 5.19 -8.73
CA GLU A 27 -7.35 6.52 -8.24
C GLU A 27 -7.83 6.48 -6.80
N GLU A 28 -8.64 5.49 -6.42
CA GLU A 28 -9.13 5.31 -5.05
C GLU A 28 -7.99 4.98 -4.09
N ALA A 29 -7.07 4.11 -4.52
CA ALA A 29 -5.87 3.78 -3.74
C ALA A 29 -4.95 4.99 -3.57
N ALA A 30 -4.79 5.81 -4.61
CA ALA A 30 -4.02 7.05 -4.54
C ALA A 30 -4.66 8.06 -3.56
N ALA A 31 -5.99 8.20 -3.60
CA ALA A 31 -6.74 9.06 -2.68
C ALA A 31 -6.56 8.60 -1.21
N LEU A 32 -6.66 7.30 -0.94
CA LEU A 32 -6.44 6.76 0.41
C LEU A 32 -5.01 6.99 0.92
N LEU A 33 -4.02 6.94 0.03
CA LEU A 33 -2.62 7.20 0.38
C LEU A 33 -2.26 8.69 0.36
N GLY A 34 -3.19 9.58 0.02
CA GLY A 34 -2.95 11.03 -0.06
C GLY A 34 -1.94 11.43 -1.14
N ILE A 35 -1.84 10.66 -2.24
CA ILE A 35 -0.94 10.93 -3.36
C ILE A 35 -1.70 11.07 -4.68
N SER A 36 -1.05 11.60 -5.70
CA SER A 36 -1.66 11.68 -7.04
C SER A 36 -1.79 10.29 -7.69
N ARG A 37 -2.81 10.12 -8.54
CA ARG A 37 -2.98 8.90 -9.36
C ARG A 37 -1.72 8.56 -10.17
N ARG A 38 -1.02 9.57 -10.70
CA ARG A 38 0.24 9.39 -11.44
C ARG A 38 1.34 8.82 -10.55
N ALA A 39 1.52 9.37 -9.35
CA ALA A 39 2.52 8.89 -8.39
C ALA A 39 2.19 7.47 -7.89
N TYR A 40 0.91 7.13 -7.75
CA TYR A 40 0.51 5.76 -7.46
C TYR A 40 0.83 4.83 -8.63
N GLY A 41 0.45 5.22 -9.85
CA GLY A 41 0.70 4.42 -11.06
C GLY A 41 2.18 4.15 -11.32
N SER A 42 3.09 5.07 -10.97
CA SER A 42 4.53 4.84 -11.06
C SER A 42 5.05 3.81 -10.06
N ARG A 43 4.39 3.66 -8.90
CA ARG A 43 4.77 2.67 -7.87
C ARG A 43 4.36 1.24 -8.22
N GLU A 44 3.38 1.07 -9.10
CA GLU A 44 3.00 -0.25 -9.63
C GLU A 44 3.83 -0.69 -10.85
N GLN A 45 4.77 0.12 -11.33
CA GLN A 45 5.63 -0.25 -12.46
C GLN A 45 6.76 -1.19 -12.01
N PRO A 46 7.21 -2.12 -12.87
CA PRO A 46 8.36 -2.96 -12.59
C PRO A 46 9.60 -2.14 -12.19
N GLY A 47 10.29 -2.56 -11.14
CA GLY A 47 11.50 -1.89 -10.64
C GLY A 47 11.26 -0.68 -9.74
N ALA A 48 10.00 -0.29 -9.46
CA ALA A 48 9.73 0.75 -8.48
C ALA A 48 9.96 0.27 -7.05
N THR A 49 10.58 1.11 -6.22
CA THR A 49 10.75 0.85 -4.78
C THR A 49 9.55 1.39 -4.02
N ILE A 50 8.97 0.58 -3.13
CA ILE A 50 7.90 1.02 -2.24
C ILE A 50 8.51 1.51 -0.93
N SER A 51 8.22 2.77 -0.57
CA SER A 51 8.76 3.35 0.66
C SER A 51 8.14 2.69 1.88
N ARG A 52 8.89 2.69 3.00
CA ARG A 52 8.42 2.14 4.27
C ARG A 52 7.11 2.79 4.74
N GLU A 53 6.98 4.09 4.57
CA GLU A 53 5.79 4.86 4.92
C GLU A 53 4.57 4.38 4.12
N THR A 54 4.78 4.07 2.84
CA THR A 54 3.72 3.55 1.96
C THR A 54 3.25 2.18 2.43
N VAL A 55 4.19 1.29 2.79
CA VAL A 55 3.86 -0.03 3.35
C VAL A 55 3.06 0.12 4.64
N MET A 56 3.48 1.00 5.55
CA MET A 56 2.75 1.24 6.81
C MET A 56 1.33 1.76 6.56
N ALA A 57 1.17 2.72 5.65
CA ALA A 57 -0.15 3.26 5.30
C ALA A 57 -1.07 2.17 4.72
N CYS A 58 -0.56 1.35 3.79
CA CYS A 58 -1.33 0.24 3.21
C CYS A 58 -1.77 -0.78 4.25
N LEU A 59 -0.88 -1.18 5.17
CA LEU A 59 -1.19 -2.11 6.25
C LEU A 59 -2.23 -1.54 7.22
N TYR A 60 -2.10 -0.26 7.58
CA TYR A 60 -3.08 0.42 8.44
C TYR A 60 -4.47 0.46 7.81
N ILE A 61 -4.57 0.82 6.51
CA ILE A 61 -5.84 0.83 5.77
C ILE A 61 -6.46 -0.57 5.72
N GLU A 62 -5.65 -1.61 5.48
CA GLU A 62 -6.12 -3.00 5.44
C GLU A 62 -6.65 -3.45 6.81
N GLN A 63 -5.98 -3.06 7.91
CA GLN A 63 -6.43 -3.36 9.27
C GLN A 63 -7.74 -2.65 9.61
N GLN A 64 -7.85 -1.34 9.34
CA GLN A 64 -9.06 -0.56 9.61
C GLN A 64 -10.28 -1.11 8.87
N ARG A 65 -10.10 -1.62 7.65
CA ARG A 65 -11.20 -2.24 6.88
C ARG A 65 -11.63 -3.60 7.43
N LYS A 66 -10.76 -4.34 8.10
CA LYS A 66 -11.12 -5.60 8.78
C LYS A 66 -11.92 -5.36 10.04
N GLU A 67 -11.67 -4.24 10.75
CA GLU A 67 -12.38 -3.91 11.99
C GLU A 67 -13.81 -3.41 11.76
N VAL A 68 -14.09 -2.88 10.55
CA VAL A 68 -15.41 -2.34 10.17
C VAL A 68 -16.28 -3.38 9.44
N ALA A 69 -15.70 -4.50 9.00
CA ALA A 69 -16.39 -5.57 8.27
C ALA A 69 -16.90 -6.67 9.20
#